data_AF-T1E922-F1
#
_entry.id   AF-T1E922-F1
#
_cell.length_a   1.000
_cell.length_b   1.000
_cell.length_c   1.000
_cell.angle_alpha   90.00
_cell.angle_beta   90.00
_cell.angle_gamma   90.00
#
_symmetry.space_group_name_H-M   'P 1'
#
loop_
_entity.id
_entity.type
_entity.pdbx_description
1 polymer ?
#
loop_
_entity_poly.entity_id
_entity_poly.type
_entity_poly.pdbx_seq_one_letter_code
_entity_poly.pdbx_strand_id
1 'polypeptide(L)'
;RVTKETLRNIARVRFSINMIVRFPLILLLTVMIGTGMVRAASLLRKGTVAANYTAQKIVRDGYQHEQHQVTTSDGYILTMFRIPGSPIIPHRPGKNVAFLQHGLLGSSADYVIS
;
A
#
# COMPACT_ATOMS: atom_id res chain seq x y z
N ARG A 1 59.77 30.26 10.32
CA ARG A 1 58.62 31.21 10.32
C ARG A 1 57.70 30.84 9.16
N VAL A 2 56.55 30.22 9.42
CA VAL A 2 55.56 29.99 8.36
C VAL A 2 54.94 31.34 8.02
N THR A 3 54.96 31.75 6.75
CA THR A 3 54.43 33.05 6.34
C THR A 3 52.90 33.01 6.27
N LYS A 4 52.25 34.16 6.47
CA LYS A 4 50.77 34.29 6.37
C LYS A 4 50.23 33.85 5.00
N GLU A 5 51.07 33.89 3.97
CA GLU A 5 50.72 33.44 2.62
C GLU A 5 50.71 31.92 2.49
N THR A 6 51.70 31.22 3.07
CA THR A 6 51.70 29.76 3.15
C THR A 6 50.47 29.23 3.91
N LEU A 7 50.08 29.89 5.01
CA LEU A 7 48.87 29.53 5.75
C LEU A 7 47.59 29.75 4.93
N ARG A 8 47.50 30.83 4.15
CA ARG A 8 46.36 31.07 3.25
C ARG A 8 46.29 30.04 2.13
N ASN A 9 47.43 29.63 1.57
CA ASN A 9 47.47 28.62 0.51
C ASN A 9 47.07 27.23 1.04
N ILE A 10 47.53 26.84 2.24
CA ILE A 10 47.09 25.61 2.90
C ILE A 10 45.59 25.64 3.20
N ALA A 11 45.06 26.78 3.68
CA ALA A 11 43.63 26.94 3.95
C ALA A 11 42.79 26.84 2.66
N ARG A 12 43.25 27.42 1.55
CA ARG A 12 42.60 27.32 0.23
C ARG A 12 42.60 25.91 -0.32
N VAL A 13 43.73 25.19 -0.21
CA VAL A 13 43.84 23.79 -0.63
C VAL A 13 42.93 22.91 0.24
N ARG A 14 42.92 23.11 1.56
CA ARG A 14 42.03 22.37 2.47
C ARG A 14 40.56 22.66 2.21
N PHE A 15 40.20 23.90 1.88
CA PHE A 15 38.84 24.28 1.49
C PHE A 15 38.46 23.63 0.16
N SER A 16 39.35 23.66 -0.84
CA SER A 16 39.13 23.04 -2.15
C SER A 16 38.98 21.52 -2.06
N ILE A 17 39.83 20.83 -1.30
CA ILE A 17 39.73 19.37 -1.09
C ILE A 17 38.43 19.01 -0.36
N ASN A 18 38.07 19.77 0.69
CA ASN A 18 36.77 19.58 1.35
C ASN A 18 35.60 19.84 0.39
N MET A 19 35.72 20.81 -0.51
CA MET A 19 34.70 21.12 -1.51
C MET A 19 34.52 19.98 -2.51
N ILE A 20 35.61 19.37 -2.96
CA ILE A 20 35.62 18.30 -3.96
C ILE A 20 35.16 16.96 -3.37
N VAL A 21 35.50 16.65 -2.12
CA VAL A 21 35.23 15.32 -1.54
C VAL A 21 34.00 15.30 -0.63
N ARG A 22 33.77 16.33 0.18
CA ARG A 22 32.69 16.31 1.19
C ARG A 22 31.32 16.66 0.61
N PHE A 23 31.23 17.58 -0.35
CA PHE A 23 29.96 17.93 -0.98
C PHE A 23 29.31 16.78 -1.76
N PRO A 24 30.03 16.02 -2.62
CA PRO A 24 29.39 14.90 -3.32
C PRO A 24 29.01 13.77 -2.36
N LEU A 25 29.77 13.54 -1.29
CA LEU A 25 29.45 12.53 -0.30
C LEU A 25 28.17 12.88 0.49
N ILE A 26 28.01 14.15 0.87
CA ILE A 26 26.79 14.64 1.54
C ILE A 26 25.60 14.58 0.57
N LEU A 27 25.79 14.99 -0.69
CA LEU A 27 24.74 14.93 -1.71
C LEU A 27 24.27 13.48 -1.92
N LEU A 28 25.21 12.55 -2.10
CA LEU A 28 24.89 11.12 -2.24
C LEU A 28 24.14 10.59 -1.02
N LEU A 29 24.56 10.94 0.20
CA LEU A 29 23.89 10.52 1.42
C LEU A 29 22.44 11.05 1.48
N THR A 30 22.21 12.31 1.12
CA THR A 30 20.85 12.89 1.10
C THR A 30 19.96 12.24 0.06
N VAL A 31 20.49 11.89 -1.11
CA VAL A 31 19.76 11.16 -2.15
C VAL A 31 19.45 9.74 -1.71
N MET A 32 20.39 9.05 -1.06
CA MET A 32 20.18 7.69 -0.55
C MET A 32 19.16 7.63 0.59
N ILE A 33 19.20 8.60 1.51
CA ILE A 33 18.21 8.72 2.59
C ILE A 33 16.83 9.06 1.99
N GLY A 34 16.76 10.03 1.06
CA GLY A 34 15.51 10.43 0.43
C GLY A 34 14.86 9.31 -0.38
N THR A 35 15.62 8.63 -1.23
CA THR A 35 15.13 7.47 -2.00
C THR A 35 14.79 6.28 -1.10
N GLY A 36 15.58 6.04 -0.05
CA GLY A 36 15.28 5.04 0.99
C GLY A 36 13.95 5.32 1.70
N MET A 37 13.69 6.57 2.09
CA MET A 37 12.43 6.98 2.70
C MET A 37 11.23 6.82 1.76
N VAL A 38 11.35 7.20 0.48
CA VAL A 38 10.27 7.02 -0.50
C VAL A 38 9.95 5.52 -0.68
N ARG A 39 10.96 4.65 -0.73
CA ARG A 39 10.75 3.20 -0.81
C ARG A 39 10.17 2.64 0.50
N ALA A 40 10.65 3.06 1.67
CA ALA A 40 10.09 2.66 2.96
C ALA A 40 8.62 3.09 3.10
N ALA A 41 8.28 4.33 2.73
CA ALA A 41 6.91 4.82 2.71
C ALA A 41 6.04 4.02 1.73
N SER A 42 6.58 3.60 0.58
CA SER A 42 5.86 2.74 -0.36
C SER A 42 5.58 1.33 0.19
N LEU A 43 6.47 0.80 1.06
CA LEU A 43 6.24 -0.46 1.76
C LEU A 43 5.18 -0.32 2.86
N LEU A 44 5.18 0.81 3.57
CA LEU A 44 4.12 1.14 4.52
C LEU A 44 2.76 1.32 3.84
N ARG A 45 2.73 1.92 2.64
CA ARG A 45 1.51 2.07 1.82
C ARG A 45 1.01 0.76 1.21
N LYS A 46 1.88 -0.23 1.02
CA LYS A 46 1.48 -1.60 0.64
C LYS A 46 0.85 -2.38 1.81
N GLY A 47 0.95 -1.87 3.02
CA GLY A 47 0.21 -2.38 4.17
C GLY A 47 -1.19 -1.78 4.23
N THR A 48 -2.19 -2.65 4.39
CA THR A 48 -3.59 -2.35 4.75
C THR A 48 -4.61 -2.13 3.61
N VAL A 49 -4.62 -3.00 2.60
CA VAL A 49 -5.94 -3.55 2.24
C VAL A 49 -6.22 -4.55 3.35
N ALA A 50 -7.05 -4.19 4.33
CA ALA A 50 -7.49 -5.13 5.35
C ALA A 50 -7.90 -6.43 4.64
N ALA A 51 -7.24 -7.53 4.97
CA ALA A 51 -7.48 -8.82 4.34
C ALA A 51 -8.98 -9.15 4.47
N ASN A 52 -9.72 -8.96 3.38
CA ASN A 52 -11.16 -9.15 3.38
C ASN A 52 -11.44 -10.66 3.41
N TYR A 53 -11.64 -11.19 4.62
CA TYR A 53 -11.78 -12.63 4.86
C TYR A 53 -12.84 -13.25 3.95
N THR A 54 -14.01 -12.62 3.83
CA THR A 54 -15.11 -13.09 2.98
C THR A 54 -14.66 -13.26 1.53
N ALA A 55 -14.05 -12.23 0.94
CA ALA A 55 -13.56 -12.30 -0.45
C ALA A 55 -12.48 -13.37 -0.63
N GLN A 56 -11.54 -13.46 0.32
CA GLN A 56 -10.47 -14.45 0.28
C GLN A 56 -11.00 -15.87 0.38
N LYS A 57 -12.00 -16.10 1.23
CA LYS A 57 -12.63 -17.42 1.40
C LYS A 57 -13.38 -17.84 0.14
N ILE A 58 -14.20 -16.95 -0.44
CA ILE A 58 -14.93 -17.21 -1.68
C ILE A 58 -13.98 -17.64 -2.81
N VAL A 59 -12.90 -16.88 -3.01
CA VAL A 59 -11.91 -17.18 -4.06
C VAL A 59 -11.15 -18.47 -3.75
N ARG A 60 -10.78 -18.71 -2.49
CA ARG A 60 -10.11 -19.95 -2.06
C ARG A 60 -10.96 -21.18 -2.35
N ASP A 61 -12.27 -21.07 -2.19
CA ASP A 61 -13.22 -22.16 -2.48
C ASP A 61 -13.51 -22.33 -3.99
N GLY A 62 -12.86 -21.53 -4.85
CA GLY A 62 -12.98 -21.60 -6.31
C GLY A 62 -14.15 -20.81 -6.90
N TYR A 63 -14.89 -20.05 -6.10
CA TYR A 63 -16.01 -19.25 -6.58
C TYR A 63 -15.54 -17.90 -7.15
N GLN A 64 -16.30 -17.38 -8.13
CA GLN A 64 -16.13 -16.00 -8.57
C GLN A 64 -16.65 -15.05 -7.49
N HIS A 65 -15.96 -13.93 -7.27
CA HIS A 65 -16.35 -12.91 -6.31
C HIS A 65 -16.43 -11.55 -6.99
N GLU A 66 -17.44 -10.78 -6.59
CA GLU A 66 -17.57 -9.36 -6.86
C GLU A 66 -17.75 -8.63 -5.52
N GLN A 67 -17.24 -7.40 -5.44
CA GLN A 67 -17.42 -6.53 -4.29
C GLN A 67 -17.98 -5.18 -4.76
N HIS A 68 -19.04 -4.72 -4.10
CA HIS A 68 -19.74 -3.49 -4.43
C HIS A 68 -19.78 -2.58 -3.19
N GLN A 69 -19.58 -1.28 -3.37
CA GLN A 69 -19.79 -0.29 -2.30
C GLN A 69 -21.10 0.45 -2.55
N VAL A 70 -21.97 0.47 -1.55
CA VAL A 70 -23.27 1.13 -1.59
C VAL A 70 -23.31 2.18 -0.49
N THR A 71 -23.58 3.42 -0.87
CA THR A 71 -23.76 4.52 0.08
C THR A 71 -25.24 4.65 0.42
N THR A 72 -25.58 4.55 1.71
CA THR A 72 -26.95 4.75 2.19
C THR A 72 -27.31 6.24 2.21
N SER A 73 -28.60 6.57 2.32
CA SER A 73 -29.08 7.96 2.32
C SER A 73 -28.55 8.78 3.50
N ASP A 74 -28.24 8.13 4.61
CA ASP A 74 -27.63 8.70 5.82
C ASP A 74 -26.09 8.67 5.82
N GLY A 75 -25.47 8.24 4.72
CA GLY A 75 -24.04 8.40 4.46
C GLY A 75 -23.15 7.22 4.87
N TYR A 76 -23.70 6.09 5.30
CA TYR A 76 -22.91 4.88 5.56
C TYR A 76 -22.47 4.21 4.26
N ILE A 77 -21.20 3.79 4.20
CA ILE A 77 -20.65 3.04 3.05
C ILE A 77 -20.66 1.56 3.39
N LEU A 78 -21.60 0.82 2.80
CA LEU A 78 -21.74 -0.62 2.95
C LEU A 78 -20.92 -1.34 1.90
N THR A 79 -20.15 -2.35 2.33
CA THR A 79 -19.48 -3.27 1.42
C THR A 79 -20.33 -4.53 1.24
N MET A 80 -20.74 -4.79 0.00
CA MET A 80 -21.59 -5.90 -0.39
C MET A 80 -20.77 -6.93 -1.17
N PHE A 81 -20.93 -8.20 -0.85
CA PHE A 81 -20.27 -9.32 -1.53
C PHE A 81 -21.26 -10.06 -2.41
N ARG A 82 -20.84 -10.38 -3.64
CA ARG A 82 -21.67 -11.14 -4.58
C ARG A 82 -20.89 -12.30 -5.18
N ILE A 83 -21.54 -13.47 -5.20
CA ILE A 83 -21.07 -14.67 -5.89
C ILE A 83 -21.94 -14.85 -7.14
N PRO A 84 -21.52 -14.39 -8.33
CA PRO A 84 -22.36 -14.38 -9.53
C PRO A 84 -22.60 -15.79 -10.10
N GLY A 85 -21.64 -16.71 -9.90
CA GLY A 85 -21.64 -18.07 -10.42
C GLY A 85 -20.86 -19.02 -9.51
N SER A 86 -21.19 -20.30 -9.59
CA SER A 86 -20.39 -21.36 -8.98
C SER A 86 -19.43 -21.95 -10.02
N PRO A 87 -18.40 -22.72 -9.61
CA PRO A 87 -17.53 -23.44 -10.53
C PRO A 87 -18.29 -24.35 -11.50
N ILE A 88 -19.45 -24.86 -11.07
CA ILE A 88 -20.30 -25.79 -11.83
C ILE A 88 -21.32 -25.03 -12.69
N ILE A 89 -21.87 -23.93 -12.17
CA ILE A 89 -22.93 -23.14 -12.82
C ILE A 89 -22.44 -21.69 -12.93
N PRO A 90 -21.85 -21.31 -14.09
CA PRO A 90 -21.28 -19.99 -14.28
C PRO A 90 -22.35 -18.89 -14.27
N HIS A 91 -21.89 -17.64 -14.24
CA HIS A 91 -22.76 -16.49 -14.32
C HIS A 91 -23.59 -16.50 -15.62
N ARG A 92 -24.89 -16.19 -15.53
CA ARG A 92 -25.78 -16.05 -16.68
C ARG A 92 -26.79 -14.90 -16.47
N PRO A 93 -27.21 -14.21 -17.54
CA PRO A 93 -28.31 -13.24 -17.48
C PRO A 93 -29.60 -13.87 -16.93
N GLY A 94 -30.38 -13.10 -16.19
CA GLY A 94 -31.67 -13.53 -15.64
C GLY A 94 -31.58 -14.64 -14.58
N LYS A 95 -30.42 -14.85 -13.95
CA LYS A 95 -30.29 -15.72 -12.77
C LYS A 95 -30.99 -15.07 -11.58
N ASN A 96 -31.83 -15.82 -10.88
CA ASN A 96 -32.51 -15.36 -9.66
C ASN A 96 -31.48 -14.91 -8.62
N VAL A 97 -31.81 -13.82 -7.92
CA VAL A 97 -30.95 -13.24 -6.89
C VAL A 97 -31.43 -13.69 -5.51
N ALA A 98 -30.50 -14.18 -4.70
CA ALA A 98 -30.70 -14.40 -3.28
C ALA A 98 -29.94 -13.33 -2.50
N PHE A 99 -30.61 -12.67 -1.55
CA PHE A 99 -30.00 -11.70 -0.66
C PHE A 99 -29.90 -12.30 0.75
N LEU A 100 -28.70 -12.26 1.33
CA LEU A 100 -28.39 -12.85 2.63
C LEU A 100 -27.93 -11.75 3.58
N GLN A 101 -28.66 -11.57 4.68
CA GLN A 101 -28.40 -10.54 5.68
C GLN A 101 -28.08 -11.21 7.02
N HIS A 102 -26.87 -10.98 7.51
CA HIS A 102 -26.42 -11.52 8.79
C HIS A 102 -27.23 -10.98 9.97
N GLY A 103 -27.18 -11.71 11.09
CA GLY A 103 -27.83 -11.32 12.34
C GLY A 103 -27.05 -10.29 13.17
N LEU A 104 -27.50 -10.10 14.41
CA LEU A 104 -26.84 -9.25 15.39
C LEU A 104 -25.43 -9.76 15.69
N LEU A 105 -24.44 -8.85 15.69
CA LEU A 105 -23.01 -9.15 15.83
C LEU A 105 -22.42 -10.08 14.75
N GLY A 106 -23.13 -10.29 13.64
CA GLY A 106 -22.67 -11.08 12.49
C GLY A 106 -22.02 -10.25 11.39
N SER A 107 -21.60 -10.94 10.33
CA SER A 107 -21.10 -10.31 9.10
C SER A 107 -21.35 -11.20 7.88
N SER A 108 -20.97 -10.74 6.68
CA SER A 108 -21.04 -11.57 5.47
C SER A 108 -20.24 -12.88 5.56
N ALA A 109 -19.26 -12.96 6.47
CA ALA A 109 -18.44 -14.16 6.67
C ALA A 109 -19.25 -15.37 7.15
N ASP A 110 -20.37 -15.14 7.83
CA ASP A 110 -21.20 -16.19 8.44
C ASP A 110 -21.79 -17.16 7.40
N TYR A 111 -21.90 -16.72 6.14
CA TYR A 111 -22.45 -17.51 5.04
C TYR A 111 -21.40 -18.26 4.21
N VAL A 112 -20.11 -17.99 4.44
CA VAL A 112 -19.00 -18.56 3.65
C VAL A 112 -17.99 -19.33 4.51
N ILE A 113 -18.18 -19.34 5.82
CA ILE A 113 -17.44 -20.18 6.75
C ILE A 113 -17.91 -21.64 6.58
N SER A 114 -16.97 -22.59 6.69
CA SER A 114 -17.20 -24.03 6.63
C SER A 114 -16.64 -24.71 7.86
#